data_AF-A0A946BKT5-F1
#
_entry.id   AF-A0A946BKT5-F1
#
_cell.length_a   1.000
_cell.length_b   1.000
_cell.length_c   1.000
_cell.angle_alpha   90.00
_cell.angle_beta   90.00
_cell.angle_gamma   90.00
#
_symmetry.space_group_name_H-M   'P 1'
#
loop_
_entity.id
_entity.type
_entity.pdbx_description
1 polymer ?
#
loop_
_entity_poly.entity_id
_entity_poly.type
_entity_poly.pdbx_seq_one_letter_code
_entity_poly.pdbx_strand_id
1 'polypeptide(L)'
;MNHIHQSLAAGLWFVGVPIGTARDITLRALDVLASADLLVAEDTRSLRKLLEIHGVPLAGRRIEALHEHTKSSLIDRLITQAKQGASVAYASE
;
A
#
# COMPACT_ATOMS: atom_id res chain seq x y z
N MET A 1 -16.41 9.72 -1.55
CA MET A 1 -15.08 9.09 -1.43
C MET A 1 -14.56 8.88 -2.83
N ASN A 2 -13.27 9.15 -3.09
CA ASN A 2 -12.68 9.10 -4.43
C ASN A 2 -12.03 7.74 -4.76
N HIS A 3 -12.21 6.74 -3.90
CA HIS A 3 -11.71 5.38 -4.10
C HIS A 3 -12.88 4.42 -4.24
N ILE A 4 -12.67 3.35 -5.01
CA ILE A 4 -13.56 2.20 -5.08
C ILE A 4 -12.82 0.94 -4.63
N HIS A 5 -13.58 -0.01 -4.07
CA HIS A 5 -13.06 -1.35 -3.80
C HIS A 5 -13.22 -2.21 -5.05
N GLN A 6 -12.15 -2.88 -5.45
CA GLN A 6 -12.13 -3.81 -6.57
C GLN A 6 -11.31 -5.05 -6.24
N SER A 7 -11.52 -6.15 -6.97
CA SER A 7 -10.64 -7.30 -6.88
C SER A 7 -9.29 -6.96 -7.51
N LEU A 8 -8.20 -7.13 -6.75
CA LEU A 8 -6.84 -7.03 -7.26
C LEU A 8 -6.31 -8.42 -7.57
N ALA A 9 -5.51 -8.53 -8.62
CA ALA A 9 -4.72 -9.73 -8.87
C ALA A 9 -3.68 -9.90 -7.74
N ALA A 10 -3.41 -11.16 -7.42
CA ALA A 10 -2.32 -11.54 -6.53
C ALA A 10 -0.98 -11.01 -7.07
N GLY A 11 -0.09 -10.58 -6.18
CA GLY A 11 1.22 -10.07 -6.54
C GLY A 11 1.58 -8.75 -5.89
N LEU A 12 2.70 -8.20 -6.34
CA LEU A 12 3.23 -6.91 -5.89
C LEU A 12 2.71 -5.79 -6.79
N TRP A 13 2.12 -4.78 -6.15
CA TRP A 13 1.62 -3.57 -6.78
C TRP A 13 2.47 -2.39 -6.31
N PHE A 14 3.27 -1.82 -7.21
CA PHE A 14 4.00 -0.58 -6.94
C PHE A 14 3.07 0.61 -7.14
N VAL A 15 2.87 1.37 -6.06
CA VAL A 15 1.98 2.52 -6.04
C VAL A 15 2.84 3.77 -5.85
N GLY A 16 2.91 4.60 -6.88
CA GLY A 16 3.52 5.92 -6.75
C GLY A 16 2.63 6.82 -5.89
N VAL A 17 3.21 7.43 -4.86
CA VAL A 17 2.54 8.47 -4.05
C VAL A 17 3.07 9.86 -4.42
N PRO A 18 2.29 10.92 -4.22
CA PRO A 18 2.76 12.28 -4.49
C PRO A 18 3.92 12.69 -3.57
N ILE A 19 4.97 13.24 -4.14
CA ILE A 19 6.09 13.84 -3.39
C ILE A 19 5.65 15.15 -2.68
N GLY A 20 4.68 15.85 -3.28
CA GLY A 20 4.19 17.16 -2.81
C GLY A 20 2.77 17.09 -2.24
N THR A 21 1.79 17.47 -3.06
CA THR A 21 0.41 17.63 -2.59
C THR A 21 -0.31 16.29 -2.59
N ALA A 22 -0.96 15.93 -1.47
CA ALA A 22 -1.74 14.69 -1.37
C ALA A 22 -2.80 14.56 -2.48
N ARG A 23 -3.35 15.67 -2.99
CA ARG A 23 -4.36 15.69 -4.06
C ARG A 23 -3.81 15.35 -5.45
N ASP A 24 -2.50 15.28 -5.64
CA ASP A 24 -1.90 14.86 -6.90
C ASP A 24 -1.92 13.34 -7.09
N ILE A 25 -2.45 12.60 -6.09
CA ILE A 25 -2.61 11.16 -6.17
C ILE A 25 -3.60 10.79 -7.28
N THR A 26 -3.32 9.71 -8.01
CA THR A 26 -4.26 9.19 -9.01
C THR A 26 -5.41 8.45 -8.36
N LEU A 27 -6.58 8.43 -9.02
CA LEU A 27 -7.71 7.61 -8.59
C LEU A 27 -7.33 6.11 -8.53
N ARG A 28 -6.52 5.64 -9.49
CA ARG A 28 -6.04 4.26 -9.52
C ARG A 28 -5.18 3.91 -8.30
N ALA A 29 -4.30 4.81 -7.86
CA ALA A 29 -3.50 4.58 -6.65
C ALA A 29 -4.40 4.48 -5.41
N LEU A 30 -5.42 5.33 -5.29
CA LEU A 30 -6.40 5.24 -4.22
C LEU A 30 -7.18 3.92 -4.24
N ASP A 31 -7.62 3.45 -5.40
CA ASP A 31 -8.34 2.18 -5.51
C ASP A 31 -7.46 0.98 -5.11
N VAL A 32 -6.18 0.99 -5.51
CA VAL A 32 -5.21 -0.06 -5.15
C VAL A 32 -4.97 -0.06 -3.64
N LEU A 33 -4.72 1.11 -3.03
CA LEU A 33 -4.51 1.24 -1.59
C LEU A 33 -5.76 0.88 -0.78
N ALA A 34 -6.95 1.16 -1.30
CA ALA A 34 -8.21 0.74 -0.68
C ALA A 34 -8.45 -0.77 -0.78
N SER A 35 -7.98 -1.42 -1.85
CA SER A 35 -8.32 -2.81 -2.18
C SER A 35 -7.26 -3.85 -1.79
N ALA A 36 -5.99 -3.45 -1.63
CA ALA A 36 -4.91 -4.39 -1.36
C ALA A 36 -5.02 -5.07 0.01
N ASP A 37 -4.69 -6.36 0.05
CA ASP A 37 -4.71 -7.18 1.27
C ASP A 37 -3.63 -6.73 2.25
N LEU A 38 -2.43 -6.43 1.73
CA LEU A 38 -1.28 -5.97 2.49
C LEU A 38 -0.82 -4.60 2.01
N LEU A 39 -0.47 -3.73 2.96
CA LEU A 39 0.08 -2.40 2.70
C LEU A 39 1.52 -2.35 3.20
N VAL A 40 2.42 -1.88 2.36
CA VAL A 40 3.84 -1.74 2.65
C VAL A 40 4.28 -0.34 2.25
N ALA A 41 5.14 0.30 3.05
CA ALA A 41 5.69 1.62 2.76
C ALA A 41 7.08 1.79 3.37
N GLU A 42 7.86 2.73 2.84
CA GLU A 42 9.11 3.17 3.46
C GLU A 42 8.84 3.97 4.75
N ASP A 43 8.07 5.07 4.66
CA ASP A 43 7.52 5.78 5.82
C ASP A 43 6.03 5.42 6.03
N THR A 44 5.78 4.55 7.00
CA THR A 44 4.42 4.12 7.36
C THR A 44 3.53 5.24 7.89
N ARG A 45 4.09 6.33 8.42
CA ARG A 45 3.34 7.49 8.94
C ARG A 45 2.86 8.37 7.80
N SER A 46 3.71 8.58 6.81
CA SER A 46 3.37 9.32 5.59
C SER A 46 2.26 8.62 4.82
N LEU A 47 2.36 7.31 4.58
CA LEU A 47 1.28 6.55 3.94
C LEU A 47 0.00 6.62 4.77
N ARG A 48 0.07 6.44 6.11
CA ARG A 48 -1.11 6.56 6.99
C ARG A 48 -1.80 7.92 6.85
N LYS A 49 -1.04 9.00 6.87
CA LYS A 49 -1.55 10.36 6.70
C LYS A 49 -2.20 10.56 5.32
N LEU A 50 -1.59 10.02 4.26
CA LEU A 50 -2.15 10.06 2.91
C LEU A 50 -3.50 9.33 2.85
N LEU A 51 -3.60 8.14 3.44
CA LEU A 51 -4.86 7.38 3.53
C LEU A 51 -5.93 8.16 4.32
N GLU A 52 -5.56 8.79 5.44
CA GLU A 52 -6.47 9.62 6.24
C GLU A 52 -7.00 10.83 5.46
N ILE A 53 -6.13 11.56 4.74
CA ILE A 53 -6.52 12.72 3.91
C ILE A 53 -7.58 12.33 2.87
N HIS A 54 -7.44 11.14 2.26
CA HIS A 54 -8.35 10.65 1.22
C HIS A 54 -9.49 9.77 1.75
N GLY A 55 -9.58 9.61 3.07
CA GLY A 55 -10.61 8.80 3.73
C GLY A 55 -10.55 7.31 3.38
N VAL A 56 -9.37 6.76 3.06
CA VAL A 56 -9.18 5.33 2.81
C VAL A 56 -8.98 4.60 4.15
N PRO A 57 -9.93 3.77 4.59
CA PRO A 57 -9.83 3.12 5.90
C PRO A 57 -8.83 1.96 5.86
N LEU A 58 -8.10 1.74 6.97
CA LEU A 58 -7.22 0.58 7.08
C LEU A 58 -7.99 -0.75 7.20
N ALA A 59 -9.25 -0.74 7.66
CA ALA A 59 -10.09 -1.94 7.75
C ALA A 59 -9.41 -3.14 8.45
N GLY A 60 -8.63 -2.86 9.51
CA GLY A 60 -7.86 -3.88 10.25
C GLY A 60 -6.49 -4.22 9.66
N ARG A 61 -6.15 -3.72 8.47
CA ARG A 61 -4.82 -3.87 7.85
C ARG A 61 -3.78 -3.06 8.63
N ARG A 62 -2.56 -3.58 8.67
CA ARG A 62 -1.37 -2.86 9.16
C ARG A 62 -0.53 -2.42 7.97
N ILE A 63 0.14 -1.27 8.10
CA ILE A 63 1.15 -0.83 7.14
C ILE A 63 2.49 -1.35 7.64
N GLU A 64 3.15 -2.18 6.82
CA GLU A 64 4.46 -2.72 7.13
C GLU A 64 5.57 -1.82 6.60
N ALA A 65 6.61 -1.61 7.42
CA ALA A 65 7.75 -0.79 7.03
C ALA A 65 8.76 -1.62 6.21
N LEU A 66 9.12 -1.15 5.02
CA LEU A 66 10.17 -1.72 4.17
C LEU A 66 11.15 -0.63 3.74
N HIS A 67 12.38 -0.67 4.26
CA HIS A 67 13.47 0.27 4.01
C HIS A 67 14.82 -0.49 4.02
N GLU A 68 15.94 0.21 3.81
CA GLU A 68 17.27 -0.42 3.59
C GLU A 68 17.75 -1.36 4.71
N HIS A 69 17.32 -1.13 5.95
CA HIS A 69 17.66 -1.96 7.12
C HIS A 69 16.61 -3.04 7.44
N THR A 70 15.60 -3.20 6.58
CA THR A 70 14.58 -4.21 6.81
C THR A 70 15.16 -5.61 6.67
N LYS A 71 14.79 -6.49 7.60
CA LYS A 71 15.22 -7.88 7.61
C LYS A 71 14.74 -8.59 6.35
N SER A 72 15.60 -9.38 5.73
CA SER A 72 15.25 -10.25 4.59
C SER A 72 14.02 -11.11 4.86
N SER A 73 13.83 -11.54 6.12
CA SER A 73 12.66 -12.31 6.54
C SER A 73 11.32 -11.59 6.32
N LEU A 74 11.29 -10.25 6.31
CA LEU A 74 10.07 -9.51 5.96
C LEU A 74 9.75 -9.66 4.47
N ILE A 75 10.77 -9.46 3.63
CA ILE A 75 10.65 -9.56 2.17
C ILE A 75 10.19 -10.97 1.80
N ASP A 76 10.80 -12.00 2.40
CA ASP A 76 10.42 -13.40 2.16
C ASP A 76 8.96 -13.67 2.53
N ARG A 77 8.48 -13.09 3.64
CA ARG A 77 7.08 -13.20 4.04
C ARG A 77 6.15 -12.51 3.04
N LEU A 78 6.47 -11.30 2.59
CA LEU A 78 5.66 -10.56 1.61
C LEU A 78 5.59 -11.30 0.26
N ILE A 79 6.72 -11.82 -0.22
CA ILE A 79 6.79 -12.63 -1.44
C ILE A 79 5.95 -13.90 -1.29
N THR A 80 6.04 -14.56 -0.13
CA THR A 80 5.26 -15.78 0.15
C THR A 80 3.76 -15.49 0.14
N GLN A 81 3.32 -14.40 0.78
CA GLN A 81 1.92 -13.97 0.77
C GLN A 81 1.43 -13.67 -0.65
N ALA A 82 2.24 -12.96 -1.44
CA ALA A 82 1.93 -12.68 -2.84
C ALA A 82 1.77 -13.96 -3.66
N LYS A 83 2.67 -14.94 -3.49
CA LYS A 83 2.57 -16.26 -4.13
C LYS A 83 1.37 -17.08 -3.67
N GLN A 84 0.88 -16.84 -2.45
CA GLN A 84 -0.32 -17.50 -1.89
C GLN A 84 -1.64 -16.85 -2.34
N GLY A 85 -1.58 -15.83 -3.20
CA GLY A 85 -2.77 -15.18 -3.75
C GLY A 85 -3.05 -13.79 -3.20
N ALA A 86 -2.26 -13.28 -2.26
CA ALA A 86 -2.47 -11.95 -1.71
C ALA A 86 -2.01 -10.84 -2.66
N SER A 87 -2.71 -9.72 -2.63
CA SER A 87 -2.30 -8.47 -3.24
C SER A 87 -1.51 -7.61 -2.24
N VAL A 88 -0.28 -7.23 -2.61
CA VAL A 88 0.64 -6.47 -1.76
C VAL A 88 0.91 -5.13 -2.41
N ALA A 89 0.37 -4.05 -1.85
CA ALA A 89 0.64 -2.69 -2.34
C ALA A 89 1.85 -2.10 -1.61
N TYR A 90 2.90 -1.81 -2.37
CA TYR A 90 4.06 -1.06 -1.91
C TYR A 90 3.92 0.40 -2.35
N ALA A 91 3.75 1.30 -1.38
CA ALA A 91 3.80 2.74 -1.62
C ALA A 91 5.28 3.19 -1.65
N SER A 92 5.72 3.61 -2.83
CA SER A 92 7.07 4.17 -3.01
C SER A 92 7.02 5.67 -2.82
N GLU A 93 7.79 6.17 -1.86
CA GLU A 93 8.17 7.58 -1.77
C GLU A 93 9.37 7.87 -2.67
#